data_AF-A0A0K6GE82-F1
#
_entry.id   AF-A0A0K6GE82-F1
#
_cell.length_a   1.000
_cell.length_b   1.000
_cell.length_c   1.000
_cell.angle_alpha   90.00
_cell.angle_beta   90.00
_cell.angle_gamma   90.00
#
_symmetry.space_group_name_H-M   'P 1'
#
loop_
_entity.id
_entity.type
_entity.pdbx_description
1 polymer ?
#
loop_
_entity_poly.entity_id
_entity_poly.type
_entity_poly.pdbx_seq_one_letter_code
_entity_poly.pdbx_strand_id
1 'polypeptide(L)'
;MGDRLLVRAGDKPGVHCDVAQDETQFTLHRILHGVPEGIDDIVSQQAFPMDSNMDLMGGLDFRKGCYVGQELTVRTYHTGVIRKRIIPISLALAPSPKTIQSRLEPDSSIPTLPTQTSIQAERLASSSPANSDRPTRPRGTGTLLSNIHGVGLALLRLEHVEGVERGELVMSFAQMGDRGSESWIVLPKRPTWWPVADNSSLQQG
;
A
#
# COMPACT_ATOMS: atom_id res chain seq x y z
N MET A 1 13.43 7.97 -5.13
CA MET A 1 13.69 6.91 -6.14
C MET A 1 14.97 7.12 -6.95
N GLY A 2 15.76 8.17 -6.70
CA GLY A 2 17.05 8.36 -7.39
C GLY A 2 16.91 8.68 -8.88
N ASP A 3 17.95 8.39 -9.64
CA ASP A 3 18.03 8.64 -11.08
C ASP A 3 17.89 7.35 -11.89
N ARG A 4 17.31 7.45 -13.10
CA ARG A 4 17.30 6.35 -14.07
C ARG A 4 18.42 6.54 -15.09
N LEU A 5 19.33 5.58 -15.15
CA LEU A 5 20.46 5.59 -16.09
C LEU A 5 20.23 4.56 -17.19
N LEU A 6 20.33 4.99 -18.45
CA LEU A 6 20.31 4.10 -19.61
C LEU A 6 21.73 3.95 -20.13
N VAL A 7 22.30 2.76 -19.98
CA VAL A 7 23.64 2.40 -20.44
C VAL A 7 23.55 1.31 -21.50
N ARG A 8 24.55 1.23 -22.37
CA ARG A 8 24.63 0.09 -23.30
C ARG A 8 24.95 -1.17 -22.51
N ALA A 9 24.50 -2.32 -23.02
CA ALA A 9 24.82 -3.60 -22.41
C ALA A 9 26.35 -3.77 -22.34
N GLY A 10 26.87 -4.03 -21.14
CA GLY A 10 28.30 -4.19 -20.86
C GLY A 10 29.02 -2.90 -20.42
N ASP A 11 28.44 -1.71 -20.64
CA ASP A 11 29.02 -0.46 -20.20
C ASP A 11 28.70 -0.20 -18.71
N LYS A 12 29.67 0.33 -17.97
CA LYS A 12 29.43 0.85 -16.61
C LYS A 12 28.85 2.25 -16.68
N PRO A 13 27.94 2.63 -15.77
CA PRO A 13 27.47 4.01 -15.67
C PRO A 13 28.66 4.95 -15.42
N GLY A 14 28.70 6.07 -16.12
CA GLY A 14 29.76 7.09 -15.97
C GLY A 14 29.68 7.92 -14.68
N VAL A 15 28.76 7.57 -13.78
CA VAL A 15 28.62 8.16 -12.45
C VAL A 15 29.26 7.26 -11.40
N HIS A 16 29.84 7.86 -10.37
CA HIS A 16 30.30 7.10 -9.22
C HIS A 16 29.07 6.61 -8.44
N CYS A 17 28.80 5.30 -8.51
CA CYS A 17 27.69 4.68 -7.80
C CYS A 17 28.15 3.35 -7.19
N ASP A 18 27.74 3.11 -5.95
CA ASP A 18 27.77 1.78 -5.37
C ASP A 18 26.74 0.93 -6.12
N VAL A 19 27.22 -0.08 -6.86
CA VAL A 19 26.33 -1.00 -7.55
C VAL A 19 25.79 -1.96 -6.50
N ALA A 20 24.51 -1.81 -6.15
CA ALA A 20 23.82 -2.82 -5.36
C ALA A 20 23.95 -4.17 -6.08
N GLN A 21 24.52 -5.16 -5.39
CA GLN A 21 24.75 -6.48 -5.96
C GLN A 21 23.47 -7.32 -6.07
N ASP A 22 22.37 -6.84 -5.47
CA ASP A 22 21.12 -7.57 -5.28
C ASP A 22 19.92 -6.67 -5.59
N GLU A 23 19.04 -7.15 -6.47
CA GLU A 23 17.78 -6.53 -6.86
C GLU A 23 16.83 -6.34 -5.66
N THR A 24 16.99 -7.16 -4.62
CA THR A 24 16.25 -7.06 -3.36
C THR A 24 16.41 -5.70 -2.69
N GLN A 25 17.59 -5.07 -2.77
CA GLN A 25 17.84 -3.76 -2.15
C GLN A 25 16.99 -2.67 -2.81
N PHE A 26 16.92 -2.68 -4.14
CA PHE A 26 16.06 -1.77 -4.89
C PHE A 26 14.58 -2.04 -4.60
N THR A 27 14.18 -3.31 -4.56
CA THR A 27 12.82 -3.73 -4.24
C THR A 27 12.38 -3.30 -2.83
N LEU A 28 13.26 -3.46 -1.84
CA LEU A 28 13.01 -2.95 -0.48
C LEU A 28 12.89 -1.42 -0.48
N HIS A 29 13.80 -0.72 -1.15
CA HIS A 29 13.76 0.74 -1.22
C HIS A 29 12.43 1.26 -1.79
N ARG A 30 11.94 0.71 -2.91
CA ARG A 30 10.64 1.13 -3.50
C ARG A 30 9.47 0.80 -2.57
N ILE A 31 9.47 -0.37 -1.92
CA ILE A 31 8.40 -0.78 -0.99
C ILE A 31 8.37 0.16 0.22
N LEU A 32 9.51 0.46 0.83
CA LEU A 32 9.60 1.36 1.98
C LEU A 32 9.16 2.79 1.63
N HIS A 33 9.35 3.22 0.39
CA HIS A 33 8.86 4.49 -0.12
C HIS A 33 7.42 4.43 -0.65
N GLY A 34 6.74 3.29 -0.66
CA GLY A 34 5.37 3.19 -1.16
C GLY A 34 5.24 3.38 -2.68
N VAL A 35 6.26 2.98 -3.44
CA VAL A 35 6.34 3.13 -4.90
C VAL A 35 6.00 1.80 -5.58
N PRO A 36 4.80 1.67 -6.17
CA PRO A 36 4.42 0.46 -6.92
C PRO A 36 5.16 0.40 -8.26
N GLU A 37 5.65 -0.79 -8.62
CA GLU A 37 6.34 -1.03 -9.89
C GLU A 37 6.09 -2.46 -10.39
N GLY A 38 5.97 -2.61 -11.73
CA GLY A 38 5.86 -3.91 -12.36
C GLY A 38 4.48 -4.57 -12.24
N ILE A 39 4.39 -5.81 -12.72
CA ILE A 39 3.12 -6.56 -12.84
C ILE A 39 2.58 -7.04 -11.48
N ASP A 40 3.45 -7.20 -10.49
CA ASP A 40 3.07 -7.66 -9.15
C ASP A 40 2.27 -6.59 -8.39
N ASP A 41 2.67 -5.33 -8.52
CA ASP A 41 1.98 -4.20 -7.88
C ASP A 41 0.89 -3.59 -8.77
N ILE A 42 1.15 -3.47 -10.07
CA ILE A 42 0.25 -2.86 -11.06
C ILE A 42 -0.31 -3.98 -11.93
N VAL A 43 -1.19 -4.77 -11.32
CA VAL A 43 -1.80 -5.96 -11.95
C VAL A 43 -2.53 -5.58 -13.23
N SER A 44 -2.11 -6.20 -14.34
CA SER A 44 -2.70 -5.95 -15.66
C SER A 44 -4.21 -6.15 -15.65
N GLN A 45 -4.94 -5.25 -16.33
CA GLN A 45 -6.41 -5.24 -16.46
C GLN A 45 -7.20 -5.05 -15.14
N GLN A 46 -6.54 -5.01 -13.98
CA GLN A 46 -7.19 -4.86 -12.68
C GLN A 46 -6.79 -3.54 -11.99
N ALA A 47 -5.54 -3.12 -12.15
CA ALA A 47 -5.02 -1.91 -11.57
C ALA A 47 -5.68 -0.66 -12.17
N PHE A 48 -6.14 0.23 -11.30
CA PHE A 48 -6.65 1.53 -11.69
C PHE A 48 -5.57 2.60 -11.43
N PRO A 49 -5.29 3.54 -12.37
CA PRO A 49 -4.15 4.45 -12.25
C PRO A 49 -4.09 5.23 -10.93
N MET A 50 -5.23 5.73 -10.43
CA MET A 50 -5.28 6.46 -9.16
C MET A 50 -5.20 5.56 -7.93
N ASP A 51 -5.70 4.32 -8.03
CA ASP A 51 -5.47 3.31 -6.98
C ASP A 51 -3.96 2.99 -6.91
N SER A 52 -3.23 3.03 -8.02
CA SER A 52 -1.78 2.85 -8.11
C SER A 52 -0.95 4.12 -7.89
N ASN A 53 -1.55 5.21 -7.39
CA ASN A 53 -0.89 6.49 -7.11
C ASN A 53 -0.29 7.21 -8.33
N MET A 54 -0.69 6.87 -9.56
CA MET A 54 -0.17 7.52 -10.77
C MET A 54 -0.54 9.00 -10.85
N ASP A 55 -1.64 9.43 -10.22
CA ASP A 55 -1.99 10.84 -10.07
C ASP A 55 -0.99 11.59 -9.18
N LEU A 56 -0.52 10.96 -8.11
CA LEU A 56 0.43 11.55 -7.17
C LEU A 56 1.88 11.50 -7.68
N MET A 57 2.19 10.52 -8.53
CA MET A 57 3.53 10.31 -9.10
C MET A 57 3.74 11.02 -10.45
N GLY A 58 2.79 11.84 -10.90
CA GLY A 58 2.88 12.58 -12.17
C GLY A 58 2.68 11.72 -13.42
N GLY A 59 2.08 10.53 -13.30
CA GLY A 59 1.74 9.64 -14.40
C GLY A 59 0.44 9.99 -15.13
N LEU A 60 -0.34 10.95 -14.61
CA LEU A 60 -1.59 11.42 -15.23
C LEU A 60 -1.48 12.92 -15.56
N ASP A 61 -1.92 13.27 -16.77
CA ASP A 61 -2.13 14.65 -17.18
C ASP A 61 -3.58 14.79 -17.64
N PHE A 62 -4.32 15.66 -16.96
CA PHE A 62 -5.74 15.92 -17.23
C PHE A 62 -5.95 16.99 -18.31
N ARG A 63 -4.87 17.61 -18.80
CA ARG A 63 -4.90 18.65 -19.84
C ARG A 63 -4.47 18.14 -21.22
N LYS A 64 -4.00 16.90 -21.32
CA LYS A 64 -3.60 16.30 -22.60
C LYS A 64 -4.82 15.89 -23.44
N GLY A 65 -4.58 15.66 -24.74
CA GLY A 65 -5.59 15.15 -25.67
C GLY A 65 -6.06 13.72 -25.37
N CYS A 66 -6.90 13.17 -26.25
CA CYS A 66 -7.56 11.89 -26.02
C CYS A 66 -6.58 10.71 -25.92
N TYR A 67 -6.78 9.84 -24.92
CA TYR A 67 -6.05 8.59 -24.75
C TYR A 67 -6.96 7.46 -24.26
N VAL A 68 -6.54 6.20 -24.45
CA VAL A 68 -7.32 5.03 -24.06
C VAL A 68 -7.54 5.01 -22.53
N GLY A 69 -8.80 4.84 -22.11
CA GLY A 69 -9.17 4.81 -20.68
C GLY A 69 -9.30 6.18 -20.02
N GLN A 70 -9.23 7.27 -20.79
CA GLN A 70 -9.35 8.63 -20.25
C GLN A 70 -10.69 8.89 -19.58
N GLU A 71 -11.82 8.45 -20.18
CA GLU A 71 -13.16 8.77 -19.68
C GLU A 71 -13.35 8.39 -18.21
N LEU A 72 -12.98 7.16 -17.84
CA LEU A 72 -13.05 6.70 -16.46
C LEU A 72 -12.06 7.45 -15.56
N THR A 73 -10.85 7.72 -16.06
CA THR A 73 -9.80 8.42 -15.30
C THR A 73 -10.23 9.85 -14.96
N VAL A 74 -10.72 10.59 -15.95
CA VAL A 74 -11.20 11.98 -15.81
C VAL A 74 -12.45 12.03 -14.96
N ARG A 75 -13.40 11.10 -15.14
CA ARG A 75 -14.60 11.02 -14.31
C ARG A 75 -14.24 10.86 -12.84
N THR A 76 -13.36 9.91 -12.51
CA THR A 76 -12.96 9.67 -11.11
C THR A 76 -12.17 10.84 -10.53
N TYR A 77 -11.36 11.54 -11.35
CA TYR A 77 -10.66 12.75 -10.92
C TYR A 77 -11.64 13.87 -10.55
N HIS A 78 -12.63 14.15 -11.40
CA HIS A 78 -13.61 15.21 -11.15
C HIS A 78 -14.63 14.87 -10.06
N THR A 79 -14.98 13.60 -9.86
CA THR A 79 -15.82 13.21 -8.72
C THR A 79 -15.08 13.34 -7.39
N GLY A 80 -13.74 13.36 -7.40
CA GLY A 80 -12.90 13.55 -6.21
C GLY A 80 -12.90 12.36 -5.24
N VAL A 81 -13.47 11.21 -5.63
CA VAL A 81 -13.64 10.06 -4.74
C VAL A 81 -12.63 8.96 -5.10
N ILE A 82 -11.46 9.00 -4.47
CA ILE A 82 -10.48 7.89 -4.48
C ILE A 82 -10.65 7.11 -3.18
N ARG A 83 -11.11 5.85 -3.28
CA ARG A 83 -11.43 5.04 -2.09
C ARG A 83 -10.32 4.09 -1.69
N LYS A 84 -9.47 3.68 -2.64
CA LYS A 84 -8.38 2.74 -2.43
C LYS A 84 -7.09 3.31 -2.97
N ARG A 85 -5.97 2.97 -2.33
CA ARG A 85 -4.62 3.26 -2.82
C ARG A 85 -3.68 2.13 -2.47
N ILE A 86 -2.64 1.95 -3.28
CA ILE A 86 -1.49 1.13 -2.92
C ILE A 86 -0.72 1.85 -1.82
N ILE A 87 -0.55 1.19 -0.68
CA ILE A 87 0.05 1.73 0.54
C ILE A 87 1.10 0.74 1.04
N PRO A 88 2.27 1.24 1.50
CA PRO A 88 3.24 0.37 2.12
C PRO A 88 2.78 -0.10 3.49
N ILE A 89 3.04 -1.38 3.76
CA ILE A 89 2.60 -2.08 4.95
C ILE A 89 3.78 -2.78 5.62
N SER A 90 3.70 -2.96 6.94
CA SER A 90 4.45 -3.99 7.65
C SER A 90 3.53 -5.14 8.07
N LEU A 91 4.11 -6.32 8.12
CA LEU A 91 3.46 -7.60 8.40
C LEU A 91 4.00 -8.14 9.71
N ALA A 92 3.11 -8.44 10.65
CA ALA A 92 3.48 -9.00 11.94
C ALA A 92 2.67 -10.26 12.24
N LEU A 93 3.33 -11.32 12.70
CA LEU A 93 2.65 -12.55 13.12
C LEU A 93 1.89 -12.32 14.44
N ALA A 94 0.63 -12.77 14.51
CA ALA A 94 -0.18 -12.68 15.71
C ALA A 94 0.13 -13.82 16.71
N PRO A 95 0.05 -13.57 18.04
CA PRO A 95 -0.23 -12.29 18.67
C PRO A 95 1.02 -11.40 18.75
N SER A 96 1.00 -10.21 18.15
CA SER A 96 2.10 -9.25 18.28
C SER A 96 1.96 -8.45 19.58
N PRO A 97 3.06 -8.09 20.27
CA PRO A 97 2.98 -7.22 21.44
C PRO A 97 2.31 -5.89 21.08
N LYS A 98 1.38 -5.46 21.94
CA LYS A 98 0.38 -4.38 21.74
C LYS A 98 0.92 -2.99 21.39
N THR A 99 2.23 -2.79 21.31
CA THR A 99 2.83 -1.53 20.86
C THR A 99 3.12 -1.62 19.37
N ILE A 100 2.05 -1.62 18.59
CA ILE A 100 2.20 -1.71 17.15
C ILE A 100 2.44 -0.29 16.59
N GLN A 101 3.67 0.18 16.71
CA GLN A 101 4.09 1.30 15.88
C GLN A 101 4.21 0.79 14.43
N SER A 102 3.61 1.50 13.47
CA SER A 102 3.71 1.21 12.03
C SER A 102 5.12 1.52 11.50
N ARG A 103 6.12 0.84 12.05
CA ARG A 103 7.49 0.96 11.60
C ARG A 103 7.65 0.02 10.40
N LEU A 104 7.88 0.61 9.23
CA LEU A 104 8.27 -0.12 8.02
C LEU A 104 9.74 -0.53 8.18
N GLU A 105 9.99 -1.53 9.01
CA GLU A 105 11.33 -2.11 9.19
C GLU A 105 11.35 -3.50 8.52
N PRO A 106 12.23 -3.73 7.55
CA PRO A 106 12.42 -5.04 6.98
C PRO A 106 13.01 -6.02 7.99
N ASP A 107 12.47 -7.22 8.05
CA ASP A 107 12.98 -8.36 8.80
C ASP A 107 13.19 -9.55 7.85
N SER A 108 14.46 -9.87 7.57
CA SER A 108 14.83 -10.96 6.66
C SER A 108 14.46 -12.36 7.16
N SER A 109 14.05 -12.50 8.42
CA SER A 109 13.55 -13.77 8.96
C SER A 109 12.10 -14.06 8.56
N ILE A 110 11.35 -13.04 8.14
CA ILE A 110 9.96 -13.19 7.69
C ILE A 110 9.94 -13.66 6.24
N PRO A 111 9.32 -14.83 5.95
CA PRO A 111 9.24 -15.34 4.58
C PRO A 111 8.31 -14.49 3.72
N THR A 112 8.52 -14.54 2.41
CA THR A 112 7.57 -13.97 1.44
C THR A 112 6.24 -14.70 1.51
N LEU A 113 5.18 -13.95 1.79
CA LEU A 113 3.81 -14.44 1.88
C LEU A 113 3.13 -14.42 0.50
N PRO A 114 2.09 -15.24 0.27
CA PRO A 114 1.38 -15.27 -1.01
C PRO A 114 0.77 -13.92 -1.37
N THR A 115 1.02 -13.49 -2.60
CA THR A 115 0.43 -12.27 -3.17
C THR A 115 -1.05 -12.50 -3.50
N GLN A 116 -1.77 -11.42 -3.79
CA GLN A 116 -3.21 -11.40 -4.02
C GLN A 116 -4.05 -11.94 -2.84
N THR A 117 -3.48 -11.95 -1.63
CA THR A 117 -4.16 -12.36 -0.41
C THR A 117 -5.13 -11.28 0.07
N SER A 118 -6.35 -11.68 0.41
CA SER A 118 -7.40 -10.76 0.88
C SER A 118 -7.15 -10.32 2.32
N ILE A 119 -7.00 -9.02 2.53
CA ILE A 119 -6.84 -8.38 3.83
C ILE A 119 -8.20 -7.94 4.35
N GLN A 120 -8.58 -8.42 5.53
CA GLN A 120 -9.84 -8.07 6.20
C GLN A 120 -9.59 -6.94 7.19
N ALA A 121 -10.59 -6.07 7.38
CA ALA A 121 -10.61 -5.09 8.46
C ALA A 121 -11.68 -5.48 9.49
N GLU A 122 -11.38 -5.34 10.77
CA GLU A 122 -12.29 -5.67 11.87
C GLU A 122 -12.27 -4.56 12.92
N ARG A 123 -13.44 -4.18 13.45
CA ARG A 123 -13.55 -3.16 14.50
C ARG A 123 -13.06 -3.71 15.84
N LEU A 124 -12.24 -2.92 16.54
CA LEU A 124 -11.82 -3.21 17.89
C LEU A 124 -12.97 -2.97 18.87
N ALA A 125 -13.17 -3.89 19.81
CA ALA A 125 -14.30 -3.88 20.75
C ALA A 125 -14.43 -2.57 21.56
N SER A 126 -13.31 -1.91 21.86
CA SER A 126 -13.27 -0.61 22.55
C SER A 126 -13.84 0.57 21.74
N SER A 127 -14.00 0.39 20.43
CA SER A 127 -14.53 1.42 19.50
C SER A 127 -15.95 1.11 19.00
N SER A 128 -16.55 -0.01 19.44
CA SER A 128 -17.92 -0.38 19.08
C SER A 128 -18.93 0.43 19.90
N PRO A 129 -20.06 0.87 19.32
CA PRO A 129 -21.15 1.46 20.08
C PRO A 129 -21.65 0.45 21.12
N ALA A 130 -21.98 0.93 22.32
CA ALA A 130 -22.35 0.12 23.50
C ALA A 130 -23.59 -0.80 23.34
N ASN A 131 -24.15 -0.91 22.13
CA ASN A 131 -25.38 -1.64 21.85
C ASN A 131 -25.30 -2.57 20.63
N SER A 132 -24.10 -2.90 20.12
CA SER A 132 -23.92 -3.89 19.06
C SER A 132 -23.06 -5.07 19.54
N ASP A 133 -23.71 -6.22 19.75
CA ASP A 133 -23.10 -7.46 20.26
C ASP A 133 -22.17 -8.17 19.25
N ARG A 134 -21.95 -7.57 18.06
CA ARG A 134 -21.12 -8.15 17.00
C ARG A 134 -20.13 -7.12 16.48
N PRO A 135 -18.81 -7.41 16.45
CA PRO A 135 -17.86 -6.56 15.75
C PRO A 135 -18.29 -6.44 14.30
N THR A 136 -18.68 -5.23 13.89
CA THR A 136 -19.17 -5.00 12.54
C THR A 136 -17.98 -4.90 11.59
N ARG A 137 -17.77 -5.94 10.78
CA ARG A 137 -16.78 -5.92 9.70
C ARG A 137 -17.16 -4.78 8.73
N PRO A 138 -16.28 -3.79 8.52
CA PRO A 138 -16.45 -2.78 7.48
C PRO A 138 -16.57 -3.44 6.10
N ARG A 139 -17.31 -2.83 5.18
CA ARG A 139 -17.54 -3.43 3.85
C ARG A 139 -16.29 -3.34 2.99
N GLY A 140 -15.98 -4.45 2.32
CA GLY A 140 -14.88 -4.54 1.37
C GLY A 140 -13.57 -5.00 2.02
N THR A 141 -12.61 -5.35 1.18
CA THR A 141 -11.33 -5.93 1.58
C THR A 141 -10.18 -5.17 0.91
N GLY A 142 -9.00 -5.30 1.50
CA GLY A 142 -7.75 -4.95 0.83
C GLY A 142 -7.12 -6.18 0.17
N THR A 143 -6.05 -5.95 -0.58
CA THR A 143 -5.29 -7.02 -1.26
C THR A 143 -3.80 -6.82 -1.06
N LEU A 144 -3.09 -7.85 -0.59
CA LEU A 144 -1.64 -7.87 -0.55
C LEU A 144 -1.09 -8.01 -1.98
N LEU A 145 -0.23 -7.10 -2.44
CA LEU A 145 0.27 -7.08 -3.81
C LEU A 145 1.67 -7.67 -3.92
N SER A 146 2.62 -7.11 -3.18
CA SER A 146 3.99 -7.60 -3.09
C SER A 146 4.47 -7.52 -1.65
N ASN A 147 5.40 -8.40 -1.26
CA ASN A 147 6.04 -8.35 0.04
C ASN A 147 7.39 -9.04 0.02
N ILE A 148 8.29 -8.57 0.88
CA ILE A 148 9.60 -9.15 1.14
C ILE A 148 10.05 -8.69 2.52
N HIS A 149 10.68 -9.57 3.29
CA HIS A 149 11.22 -9.26 4.62
C HIS A 149 10.19 -8.58 5.54
N GLY A 150 8.95 -9.07 5.58
CA GLY A 150 7.90 -8.52 6.45
C GLY A 150 7.40 -7.11 6.10
N VAL A 151 7.84 -6.52 4.99
CA VAL A 151 7.27 -5.28 4.44
C VAL A 151 6.69 -5.54 3.06
N GLY A 152 5.74 -4.72 2.62
CA GLY A 152 5.11 -4.92 1.32
C GLY A 152 4.27 -3.76 0.87
N LEU A 153 3.65 -3.92 -0.29
CA LEU A 153 2.63 -3.02 -0.82
C LEU A 153 1.28 -3.73 -0.82
N ALA A 154 0.25 -3.01 -0.41
CA ALA A 154 -1.12 -3.52 -0.43
C ALA A 154 -2.08 -2.48 -0.99
N LEU A 155 -3.05 -2.94 -1.79
CA LEU A 155 -4.19 -2.12 -2.20
C LEU A 155 -5.18 -2.06 -1.04
N LEU A 156 -5.24 -0.93 -0.35
CA LEU A 156 -6.05 -0.76 0.85
C LEU A 156 -7.10 0.34 0.65
N ARG A 157 -8.24 0.20 1.32
CA ARG A 157 -9.23 1.27 1.41
C ARG A 157 -8.73 2.36 2.36
N LEU A 158 -8.81 3.61 1.93
CA LEU A 158 -8.36 4.75 2.73
C LEU A 158 -9.12 4.86 4.06
N GLU A 159 -10.42 4.53 4.05
CA GLU A 159 -11.26 4.49 5.25
C GLU A 159 -10.80 3.42 6.26
N HIS A 160 -10.25 2.29 5.80
CA HIS A 160 -9.72 1.24 6.68
C HIS A 160 -8.37 1.65 7.26
N VAL A 161 -7.53 2.28 6.45
CA VAL A 161 -6.23 2.81 6.88
C VAL A 161 -6.43 3.87 7.96
N GLU A 162 -7.34 4.81 7.74
CA GLU A 162 -7.69 5.83 8.73
C GLU A 162 -8.24 5.22 10.03
N GLY A 163 -9.09 4.19 9.93
CA GLY A 163 -9.56 3.48 11.12
C GLY A 163 -8.45 2.75 11.89
N VAL A 164 -7.43 2.22 11.21
CA VAL A 164 -6.23 1.66 11.88
C VAL A 164 -5.40 2.77 12.51
N GLU A 165 -5.20 3.89 11.81
CA GLU A 165 -4.48 5.08 12.32
C GLU A 165 -5.13 5.65 13.59
N ARG A 166 -6.47 5.62 13.67
CA ARG A 166 -7.23 6.03 14.87
C ARG A 166 -7.31 4.95 15.96
N GLY A 167 -6.82 3.75 15.72
CA GLY A 167 -6.95 2.62 16.66
C GLY A 167 -8.38 2.10 16.81
N GLU A 168 -9.22 2.26 15.78
CA GLU A 168 -10.59 1.75 15.71
C GLU A 168 -10.68 0.40 14.99
N LEU A 169 -9.79 0.18 14.03
CA LEU A 169 -9.74 -1.03 13.21
C LEU A 169 -8.43 -1.79 13.42
N VAL A 170 -8.49 -3.09 13.20
CA VAL A 170 -7.34 -3.95 12.94
C VAL A 170 -7.47 -4.54 11.55
N MET A 171 -6.36 -4.59 10.81
CA MET A 171 -6.31 -5.29 9.53
C MET A 171 -5.51 -6.58 9.68
N SER A 172 -6.03 -7.67 9.12
CA SER A 172 -5.38 -8.98 9.19
C SER A 172 -5.79 -9.90 8.04
N PHE A 173 -5.01 -10.96 7.86
CA PHE A 173 -5.37 -12.10 7.03
C PHE A 173 -4.83 -13.39 7.66
N ALA A 174 -5.44 -14.51 7.30
CA ALA A 174 -4.97 -15.83 7.71
C ALA A 174 -4.22 -16.48 6.55
N GLN A 175 -3.10 -17.12 6.87
CA GLN A 175 -2.28 -17.88 5.94
C GLN A 175 -2.07 -19.29 6.52
N MET A 176 -2.00 -20.30 5.66
CA MET A 176 -1.61 -21.64 6.10
C MET A 176 -0.08 -21.70 6.14
N GLY A 177 0.49 -21.88 7.33
CA GLY A 177 1.91 -22.11 7.55
C GLY A 177 2.19 -23.55 7.98
N ASP A 178 3.46 -23.86 8.23
CA ASP A 178 3.91 -25.21 8.61
C ASP A 178 3.31 -25.71 9.92
N ARG A 179 2.97 -24.78 10.82
CA ARG A 179 2.40 -25.07 12.16
C ARG A 179 0.89 -24.89 12.25
N GLY A 180 0.21 -24.69 11.12
CA GLY A 180 -1.24 -24.51 11.04
C GLY A 180 -1.65 -23.13 10.50
N SER A 181 -2.85 -22.69 10.87
CA SER A 181 -3.35 -21.37 10.44
C SER A 181 -2.67 -20.27 11.24
N GLU A 182 -1.84 -19.48 10.56
CA GLU A 182 -1.14 -18.32 11.09
C GLU A 182 -1.94 -17.06 10.72
N SER A 183 -2.15 -16.18 11.71
CA SER A 183 -2.80 -14.89 11.50
C SER A 183 -1.76 -13.79 11.43
N TRP A 184 -1.83 -12.99 10.37
CA TRP A 184 -0.91 -11.89 10.10
C TRP A 184 -1.64 -10.57 10.26
N ILE A 185 -1.06 -9.69 11.07
CA ILE A 185 -1.52 -8.31 11.28
C ILE A 185 -0.86 -7.42 10.22
N VAL A 186 -1.66 -6.55 9.60
CA VAL A 186 -1.26 -5.63 8.55
C VAL A 186 -1.26 -4.21 9.06
N LEU A 187 -0.13 -3.53 8.91
CA LEU A 187 0.11 -2.21 9.49
C LEU A 187 0.44 -1.22 8.39
N PRO A 188 -0.53 -0.41 7.96
CA PRO A 188 -0.31 0.56 6.91
C PRO A 188 0.54 1.73 7.42
N LYS A 189 1.36 2.27 6.53
CA LYS A 189 2.05 3.55 6.74
C LYS A 189 1.86 4.40 5.50
N ARG A 190 1.37 5.63 5.66
CA ARG A 190 1.29 6.56 4.53
C ARG A 190 2.69 6.98 4.08
N PRO A 191 2.99 7.00 2.77
CA PRO A 191 4.25 7.53 2.28
C PRO A 191 4.40 9.02 2.63
N THR A 192 5.61 9.44 2.96
CA THR A 192 5.89 10.83 3.39
C THR A 192 5.78 11.85 2.25
N TRP A 193 5.85 11.41 1.00
CA TRP A 193 5.74 12.25 -0.19
C TRP A 193 4.29 12.45 -0.65
N TRP A 194 3.32 11.75 -0.04
CA TRP A 194 1.91 12.05 -0.30
C TRP A 194 1.59 13.47 0.14
N PRO A 195 0.70 14.18 -0.59
CA PRO A 195 0.25 15.49 -0.16
C PRO A 195 -0.40 15.38 1.22
N VAL A 196 0.00 16.26 2.14
CA VAL A 196 -0.69 16.41 3.42
C VAL A 196 -2.07 17.00 3.10
N ALA A 197 -3.13 16.42 3.67
CA ALA A 197 -4.46 16.98 3.52
C ALA A 197 -4.48 18.38 4.17
N ASP A 198 -4.51 19.43 3.36
CA ASP A 198 -4.75 20.78 3.82
C ASP A 198 -6.22 20.88 4.26
N ASN A 199 -6.45 20.77 5.57
CA ASN A 199 -7.77 20.93 6.20
C ASN A 199 -8.38 22.36 6.03
N SER A 200 -7.77 23.23 5.23
CA SER A 200 -8.15 24.63 5.02
C SER A 200 -9.20 24.83 3.91
N SER A 201 -9.54 23.81 3.13
CA SER A 201 -10.47 23.92 1.99
C SER A 201 -11.92 23.50 2.29
N LEU A 202 -12.24 23.11 3.53
CA LEU A 202 -13.61 22.72 3.96
C LEU A 202 -14.41 23.87 4.61
N GLN A 203 -13.96 25.12 4.54
CA GLN A 203 -14.69 26.28 5.11
C GLN A 203 -15.20 27.31 4.09
N GLN A 204 -15.16 27.02 2.78
CA GLN A 204 -15.80 27.89 1.78
C GLN A 204 -16.64 27.05 0.82
N GLY A 205 -17.94 26.97 1.12
CA GLY A 205 -18.99 26.36 0.32
C GLY A 205 -20.35 26.61 0.95
#